data_AF-A0A2A6PLE4-F1
#
_entry.id   AF-A0A2A6PLE4-F1
#
_cell.length_a   1.000
_cell.length_b   1.000
_cell.length_c   1.000
_cell.angle_alpha   90.00
_cell.angle_beta   90.00
_cell.angle_gamma   90.00
#
_symmetry.space_group_name_H-M   'P 1'
#
loop_
_entity.id
_entity.type
_entity.pdbx_description
1 polymer ?
#
loop_
_entity_poly.entity_id
_entity_poly.type
_entity_poly.pdbx_seq_one_letter_code
_entity_poly.pdbx_strand_id
1 'polypeptide(L)'
;MIQRGFGRWTGGVALAGAIMMGIGATDVSATPLTPFRYEAQAQRHCPHDRVVWLDLRKGVYYRKGQTRYGQGFDGSFVCQTEARDGRFRRSLLGLR
;
A
#
# COMPACT_ATOMS: atom_id res chain seq x y z
N MET A 1 -12.25 27.59 -32.35
CA MET A 1 -13.29 27.97 -33.31
C MET A 1 -14.16 26.74 -33.60
N ILE A 2 -15.45 26.86 -33.27
CA ILE A 2 -16.62 26.21 -33.92
C ILE A 2 -16.87 24.71 -33.66
N GLN A 3 -17.90 24.44 -32.84
CA GLN A 3 -18.78 23.27 -32.88
C GLN A 3 -19.28 22.96 -34.30
N ARG A 4 -19.13 21.74 -34.82
CA ARG A 4 -20.07 21.07 -35.76
C ARG A 4 -19.78 19.55 -35.70
N GLY A 5 -20.71 18.63 -35.48
CA GLY A 5 -22.15 18.77 -35.48
C GLY A 5 -22.84 17.52 -34.91
N PHE A 6 -24.08 17.78 -34.51
CA PHE A 6 -25.15 16.81 -34.37
C PHE A 6 -25.22 15.89 -35.59
N GLY A 7 -25.06 14.58 -35.35
CA GLY A 7 -25.33 13.52 -36.31
C GLY A 7 -26.03 12.38 -35.62
N ARG A 8 -27.25 12.63 -35.14
CA ARG A 8 -28.17 11.59 -34.69
C ARG A 8 -28.77 10.94 -35.92
N TRP A 9 -28.36 9.71 -36.28
CA TRP A 9 -29.25 8.85 -37.05
C TRP A 9 -28.88 7.35 -36.97
N THR A 10 -29.83 6.60 -36.42
CA THR A 10 -30.25 5.24 -36.81
C THR A 10 -29.23 4.12 -36.94
N GLY A 11 -29.52 3.04 -36.21
CA GLY A 11 -29.39 1.70 -36.79
C GLY A 11 -29.07 0.61 -35.79
N GLY A 12 -30.11 -0.05 -35.27
CA GLY A 12 -30.06 -1.47 -34.88
C GLY A 12 -29.13 -1.85 -33.74
N VAL A 13 -29.60 -1.74 -32.49
CA VAL A 13 -29.04 -2.56 -31.40
C VAL A 13 -29.60 -3.97 -31.57
N ALA A 14 -28.83 -4.84 -32.21
CA ALA A 14 -29.10 -6.26 -32.30
C ALA A 14 -27.96 -7.05 -31.65
N LEU A 15 -28.36 -7.97 -30.77
CA LEU A 15 -27.66 -9.17 -30.31
C LEU A 15 -26.67 -9.02 -29.14
N ALA A 16 -27.27 -9.22 -27.96
CA ALA A 16 -26.76 -9.95 -26.81
C ALA A 16 -25.43 -10.69 -27.00
N GLY A 17 -24.38 -10.17 -26.38
CA GLY A 17 -23.19 -10.91 -25.97
C GLY A 17 -22.96 -10.68 -24.49
N ALA A 18 -23.34 -11.64 -23.65
CA ALA A 18 -23.11 -11.58 -22.21
C ALA A 18 -21.61 -11.70 -21.92
N ILE A 19 -20.90 -10.57 -21.86
CA ILE A 19 -19.54 -10.52 -21.35
C ILE A 19 -19.65 -10.56 -19.82
N MET A 20 -19.73 -11.77 -19.27
CA MET A 20 -19.50 -12.01 -17.84
C MET A 20 -17.99 -11.82 -17.59
N MET A 21 -17.59 -10.54 -17.44
CA MET A 21 -16.28 -10.18 -16.94
C MET A 21 -16.26 -10.58 -15.47
N GLY A 22 -15.79 -11.80 -15.18
CA GLY A 22 -15.57 -12.27 -13.82
C GLY A 22 -14.59 -11.33 -13.11
N ILE A 23 -15.13 -10.47 -12.25
CA ILE A 23 -14.33 -9.67 -11.33
C ILE A 23 -13.81 -10.69 -10.32
N GLY A 24 -12.62 -11.24 -10.57
CA GLY A 24 -11.90 -11.98 -9.55
C GLY A 24 -11.76 -11.05 -8.35
N ALA A 25 -12.46 -11.37 -7.26
CA ALA A 25 -12.24 -10.72 -5.98
C ALA A 25 -10.81 -11.07 -5.60
N THR A 26 -9.85 -10.19 -5.90
CA THR A 26 -8.58 -10.23 -5.19
C THR A 26 -8.96 -9.87 -3.76
N ASP A 27 -8.92 -10.83 -2.85
CA ASP A 27 -9.01 -10.55 -1.42
C ASP A 27 -7.93 -9.50 -1.12
N VAL A 28 -8.36 -8.24 -0.99
CA VAL A 28 -7.53 -7.19 -0.43
C VAL A 28 -7.53 -7.48 1.06
N SER A 29 -6.77 -8.48 1.48
CA SER A 29 -6.36 -8.63 2.87
C SER A 29 -5.51 -7.41 3.17
N ALA A 30 -6.15 -6.36 3.65
CA ALA A 30 -5.47 -5.30 4.36
C ALA A 30 -4.95 -5.95 5.65
N THR A 31 -3.74 -6.51 5.59
CA THR A 31 -3.04 -6.98 6.79
C THR A 31 -3.04 -5.79 7.74
N PRO A 32 -3.74 -5.88 8.89
CA PRO A 32 -3.85 -4.74 9.79
C PRO A 32 -2.45 -4.43 10.27
N LEU A 33 -1.93 -3.25 9.92
CA LEU A 33 -0.64 -2.81 10.44
C LEU A 33 -0.75 -2.67 11.95
N THR A 34 0.16 -3.31 12.67
CA THR A 34 0.22 -3.21 14.13
C THR A 34 1.37 -2.27 14.54
N PRO A 35 1.13 -0.95 14.60
CA PRO A 35 2.16 0.01 14.99
C PRO A 35 2.48 -0.13 16.48
N PHE A 36 3.73 -0.48 16.80
CA PHE A 36 4.22 -0.56 18.16
C PHE A 36 5.06 0.65 18.54
N ARG A 37 4.88 1.15 19.76
CA ARG A 37 5.70 2.23 20.34
C ARG A 37 7.14 1.78 20.58
N TYR A 38 7.34 0.51 20.93
CA TYR A 38 8.61 -0.05 21.37
C TYR A 38 9.07 -1.22 20.50
N GLU A 39 10.35 -1.26 20.15
CA GLU A 39 10.95 -2.32 19.32
C GLU A 39 10.78 -3.71 19.96
N ALA A 40 10.91 -3.81 21.29
CA ALA A 40 10.78 -5.07 22.01
C ALA A 40 9.38 -5.69 21.88
N GLN A 41 8.34 -4.85 21.75
CA GLN A 41 6.96 -5.33 21.56
C GLN A 41 6.77 -5.87 20.14
N ALA A 42 7.27 -5.12 19.15
CA ALA A 42 7.27 -5.57 17.76
C ALA A 42 8.09 -6.87 17.58
N GLN A 43 9.21 -7.01 18.27
CA GLN A 43 10.04 -8.23 18.18
C GLN A 43 9.33 -9.49 18.66
N ARG A 44 8.45 -9.36 19.67
CA ARG A 44 7.60 -10.47 20.15
C ARG A 44 6.48 -10.80 19.17
N HIS A 45 5.95 -9.78 18.49
CA HIS A 45 4.90 -9.94 17.49
C HIS A 45 5.43 -10.53 16.17
N CYS A 46 6.65 -10.16 15.81
CA CYS A 46 7.34 -10.56 14.59
C CYS A 46 8.50 -11.54 14.88
N PRO A 47 8.27 -12.78 15.34
CA PRO A 47 9.37 -13.74 15.58
C PRO A 47 9.98 -14.27 14.27
N HIS A 48 9.17 -14.40 13.21
CA HIS A 48 9.59 -14.88 11.89
C HIS A 48 9.93 -13.75 10.91
N ASP A 49 9.76 -12.49 11.32
CA ASP A 49 9.95 -11.34 10.45
C ASP A 49 10.86 -10.29 11.11
N ARG A 50 11.37 -9.36 10.32
CA ARG A 50 12.23 -8.29 10.81
C ARG A 50 11.42 -7.08 11.22
N VAL A 51 11.72 -6.57 12.41
CA VAL A 51 11.19 -5.28 12.87
C VAL A 51 11.79 -4.16 12.03
N VAL A 52 10.93 -3.27 11.53
CA VAL A 52 11.30 -2.06 10.80
C VAL A 52 10.67 -0.85 11.48
N TRP A 53 11.32 0.30 11.36
CA TRP A 53 10.78 1.57 11.80
C TRP A 53 10.00 2.20 10.66
N LEU A 54 8.68 2.34 10.80
CA LEU A 54 7.80 2.93 9.81
C LEU A 54 7.48 4.38 10.18
N ASP A 55 7.80 5.32 9.28
CA ASP A 55 7.37 6.71 9.35
C ASP A 55 6.04 6.86 8.60
N LEU A 56 4.95 6.99 9.36
CA LEU A 56 3.59 7.08 8.82
C LEU A 56 3.35 8.38 8.06
N ARG A 57 4.07 9.47 8.40
CA ARG A 57 3.95 10.76 7.70
C ARG A 57 4.57 10.71 6.32
N LYS A 58 5.73 10.06 6.19
CA LYS A 58 6.44 9.92 4.92
C LYS A 58 5.97 8.74 4.09
N GLY A 59 5.33 7.75 4.72
CA GLY A 59 4.99 6.48 4.09
C GLY A 59 6.23 5.65 3.76
N VAL A 60 7.30 5.80 4.55
CA VAL A 60 8.60 5.16 4.33
C VAL A 60 9.00 4.37 5.56
N TYR A 61 9.50 3.16 5.37
CA TYR A 61 10.09 2.36 6.45
C TYR A 61 11.61 2.22 6.31
N TYR A 62 12.26 2.12 7.46
CA TYR A 62 13.71 2.02 7.65
C TYR A 62 14.04 0.71 8.34
N ARG A 63 15.10 0.05 7.88
CA ARG A 63 15.59 -1.19 8.51
C ARG A 63 16.54 -0.88 9.66
N LYS A 64 16.66 -1.81 10.60
CA LYS A 64 17.66 -1.78 11.66
C LYS A 64 19.07 -1.57 11.07
N GLY A 65 19.79 -0.58 11.59
CA GLY A 65 21.11 -0.16 11.09
C GLY A 65 21.11 1.08 10.19
N GLN A 66 19.94 1.59 9.77
CA GLN A 66 19.84 2.90 9.11
C GLN A 66 19.80 4.01 10.16
N THR A 67 20.38 5.17 9.87
CA THR A 67 20.48 6.32 10.80
C THR A 67 19.12 6.82 11.32
N ARG A 68 18.06 6.62 10.54
CA ARG A 68 16.69 7.03 10.88
C ARG A 68 15.84 5.94 11.55
N TYR A 69 16.41 4.77 11.84
CA TYR A 69 15.70 3.72 12.55
C TYR A 69 15.42 4.14 14.00
N GLY A 70 14.14 4.13 14.41
CA GLY A 70 13.74 4.63 15.72
C GLY A 70 13.80 6.15 15.85
N GLN A 71 13.96 6.87 14.74
CA GLN A 71 14.10 8.33 14.75
C GLN A 71 12.77 8.99 14.38
N GLY A 72 12.33 9.92 15.23
CA GLY A 72 11.08 10.64 15.08
C GLY A 72 10.01 10.15 16.07
N PHE A 73 9.01 10.99 16.31
CA PHE A 73 7.87 10.66 17.17
C PHE A 73 6.66 10.17 16.38
N ASP A 74 6.64 10.45 15.08
CA ASP A 74 5.55 10.13 14.17
C ASP A 74 5.70 8.75 13.49
N GLY A 75 6.69 7.97 13.95
CA GLY A 75 6.94 6.62 13.48
C GLY A 75 6.59 5.57 14.53
N SER A 76 6.53 4.33 14.09
CA SER A 76 6.26 3.17 14.93
C SER A 76 7.03 1.94 14.43
N PHE A 77 7.28 1.00 15.33
CA PHE A 77 7.87 -0.28 14.98
C PHE A 77 6.79 -1.21 14.43
N VAL A 78 7.03 -1.81 13.28
CA VAL A 78 6.11 -2.75 12.62
C VAL A 78 6.88 -3.93 12.04
N CYS A 79 6.19 -5.02 11.69
CA CYS A 79 6.81 -6.09 10.93
C CYS A 79 7.11 -5.62 9.48
N GLN A 80 8.21 -6.09 8.89
CA GLN A 80 8.57 -5.76 7.51
C GLN A 80 7.52 -6.19 6.49
N THR A 81 6.85 -7.32 6.73
CA THR A 81 5.82 -7.88 5.86
C THR A 81 4.57 -7.02 5.92
N GLU A 82 4.11 -6.63 7.11
CA GLU A 82 3.01 -5.67 7.27
C GLU A 82 3.31 -4.34 6.56
N ALA A 83 4.53 -3.81 6.70
CA ALA A 83 4.94 -2.60 5.99
C ALA A 83 4.95 -2.78 4.45
N ARG A 84 5.28 -3.98 3.97
CA ARG A 84 5.25 -4.31 2.54
C ARG A 84 3.81 -4.46 2.03
N ASP A 85 2.97 -5.14 2.79
CA ASP A 85 1.55 -5.36 2.49
C ASP A 85 0.79 -4.04 2.48
N GLY A 86 1.11 -3.15 3.44
CA GLY A 86 0.64 -1.78 3.51
C GLY A 86 1.17 -0.86 2.40
N ARG A 87 1.91 -1.38 1.42
CA ARG A 87 2.46 -0.66 0.26
C ARG A 87 3.38 0.51 0.64
N PHE A 88 4.00 0.47 1.82
CA PHE A 88 4.96 1.48 2.24
C PHE A 88 6.27 1.35 1.47
N ARG A 89 6.94 2.48 1.20
CA ARG A 89 8.19 2.49 0.44
C ARG A 89 9.36 2.18 1.36
N ARG A 90 10.31 1.36 0.89
CA ARG A 90 11.55 1.12 1.63
C ARG A 90 12.53 2.26 1.42
N SER A 91 13.06 2.87 2.48
CA SER A 91 14.25 3.71 2.35
C SER A 91 15.46 2.79 2.13
N LEU A 92 16.07 2.84 0.94
CA LEU A 92 17.24 2.02 0.63
C LEU A 92 18.50 2.57 1.27
N LEU A 93 18.57 3.89 1.44
CA LEU A 93 19.77 4.59 1.87
C LEU A 93 19.63 5.27 3.23
N GLY A 94 18.45 5.21 3.86
CA GLY A 94 18.17 6.00 5.08
C GLY A 94 18.16 7.51 4.83
N LEU A 95 18.12 7.93 3.57
CA LEU A 95 18.31 9.31 3.14
C LEU A 95 17.08 9.79 2.35
N ARG A 96 16.52 10.89 2.86
CA ARG A 96 15.43 11.73 2.31
C ARG A 96 14.01 11.20 2.49
#